data_AF-A0A1Q7GS50-F1
#
_entry.id   AF-A0A1Q7GS50-F1
#
_cell.length_a   1.000
_cell.length_b   1.000
_cell.length_c   1.000
_cell.angle_alpha   90.00
_cell.angle_beta   90.00
_cell.angle_gamma   90.00
#
_symmetry.space_group_name_H-M   'P 1'
#
loop_
_entity.id
_entity.type
_entity.pdbx_description
1 polymer ?
#
loop_
_entity_poly.entity_id
_entity_poly.type
_entity_poly.pdbx_seq_one_letter_code
_entity_poly.pdbx_strand_id
1 'polypeptide(L)'
;MFVQCIREVFPVVPVTEVHPKALLKVVANGSWKAFSKRYRVRGTPAADHTRDAIIAAIAAREGVCGRWPHDLASTRLLGEQDPLAYWLAPVHYYWPEL
;
A
#
# COMPACT_ATOMS: atom_id res chain seq x y z
N MET A 1 16.34 -4.29 -4.79
CA MET A 1 16.56 -4.80 -6.16
C MET A 1 15.27 -5.22 -6.87
N PHE A 2 14.23 -5.75 -6.21
CA PHE A 2 12.97 -6.14 -6.90
C PHE A 2 12.26 -4.97 -7.62
N VAL A 3 12.05 -3.84 -6.94
CA VAL A 3 11.39 -2.64 -7.52
C VAL A 3 12.14 -2.14 -8.76
N GLN A 4 13.47 -2.14 -8.72
CA GLN A 4 14.31 -1.74 -9.85
C GLN A 4 14.05 -2.64 -11.07
N CYS A 5 14.07 -3.97 -10.90
CA CYS A 5 13.78 -4.90 -12.00
C CYS A 5 12.35 -4.73 -12.54
N ILE A 6 11.36 -4.48 -11.68
CA ILE A 6 9.98 -4.21 -12.12
C ILE A 6 9.94 -2.96 -13.00
N ARG A 7 10.68 -1.90 -12.66
CA ARG A 7 10.72 -0.67 -13.47
C ARG A 7 11.42 -0.85 -14.80
N GLU A 8 12.48 -1.65 -14.84
CA GLU A 8 13.21 -1.96 -16.08
C GLU A 8 12.33 -2.73 -17.07
N VAL A 9 11.48 -3.62 -16.57
CA VAL A 9 10.61 -4.45 -17.42
C VAL A 9 9.24 -3.79 -17.67
N PHE A 10 8.70 -3.08 -16.68
CA PHE A 10 7.35 -2.50 -16.68
C PHE A 10 7.36 -1.04 -16.18
N PRO A 11 7.92 -0.09 -16.94
CA PRO A 11 8.16 1.28 -16.49
C PRO A 11 6.88 2.06 -16.14
N VAL A 12 5.74 1.64 -16.68
CA VAL A 12 4.43 2.28 -16.46
C VAL A 12 3.66 1.70 -15.27
N VAL A 13 4.16 0.63 -14.64
CA VAL A 13 3.48 0.02 -13.49
C VAL A 13 3.74 0.88 -12.25
N PRO A 14 2.69 1.41 -11.59
CA PRO A 14 2.84 2.18 -10.38
C PRO A 14 3.35 1.29 -9.24
N VAL A 15 4.20 1.86 -8.39
CA VAL A 15 4.77 1.19 -7.22
C VAL A 15 4.32 1.92 -5.97
N THR A 16 3.79 1.17 -5.01
CA THR A 16 3.40 1.68 -3.69
C THR A 16 4.06 0.87 -2.59
N GLU A 17 4.31 1.54 -1.48
CA GLU A 17 4.64 0.93 -0.19
C GLU A 17 3.39 0.95 0.72
N VAL A 18 3.37 0.05 1.70
CA VAL A 18 2.27 -0.08 2.67
C VAL A 18 2.76 -0.71 3.97
N HIS A 19 2.27 -0.20 5.10
CA HIS A 19 2.35 -0.89 6.38
C HIS A 19 1.05 -1.66 6.66
N PRO A 20 0.96 -2.97 6.32
CA PRO A 20 -0.30 -3.69 6.31
C PRO A 20 -0.97 -3.79 7.69
N LYS A 21 -0.17 -3.95 8.76
CA LYS A 21 -0.67 -4.00 10.13
C LYS A 21 -1.28 -2.66 10.57
N ALA A 22 -0.62 -1.55 10.24
CA ALA A 22 -1.12 -0.21 10.54
C ALA A 22 -2.43 0.07 9.78
N LEU A 23 -2.47 -0.29 8.50
CA LEU A 23 -3.64 -0.13 7.65
C LEU A 23 -4.83 -0.98 8.16
N LEU A 24 -4.59 -2.23 8.55
CA LEU A 24 -5.63 -3.09 9.15
C LEU A 24 -6.16 -2.50 10.46
N LYS A 25 -5.27 -1.95 11.30
CA LYS A 25 -5.64 -1.28 12.54
C LYS A 25 -6.53 -0.07 12.27
N VAL A 26 -6.17 0.73 11.29
CA VAL A 26 -6.85 1.99 10.99
C VAL A 26 -8.21 1.76 10.30
N VAL A 27 -8.26 0.89 9.30
CA VAL A 27 -9.49 0.71 8.51
C VAL A 27 -10.52 -0.22 9.16
N ALA A 28 -10.05 -1.12 10.03
CA ALA A 28 -10.88 -2.21 10.54
C ALA A 28 -10.67 -2.49 12.03
N ASN A 29 -10.03 -1.57 12.76
CA ASN A 29 -9.65 -1.74 14.17
C ASN A 29 -8.86 -3.05 14.44
N GLY A 30 -8.09 -3.53 13.46
CA GLY A 30 -7.32 -4.77 13.57
C GLY A 30 -8.09 -6.04 13.15
N SER A 31 -9.38 -5.93 12.79
CA SER A 31 -10.23 -7.08 12.47
C SER A 31 -10.15 -7.45 10.99
N TRP A 32 -9.59 -8.63 10.70
CA TRP A 32 -9.62 -9.20 9.34
C TRP A 32 -11.05 -9.33 8.80
N LYS A 33 -11.99 -9.77 9.65
CA LYS A 33 -13.40 -9.96 9.25
C LYS A 33 -14.05 -8.65 8.80
N ALA A 34 -13.77 -7.55 9.50
CA ALA A 34 -14.28 -6.23 9.11
C ALA A 34 -13.58 -5.72 7.83
N PHE A 35 -12.27 -5.93 7.72
CA PHE A 35 -11.49 -5.57 6.53
C PHE A 35 -11.97 -6.31 5.27
N SER A 36 -12.11 -7.64 5.35
CA SER A 36 -12.53 -8.48 4.23
C SER A 36 -13.96 -8.16 3.79
N LYS A 37 -14.86 -7.87 4.75
CA LYS A 37 -16.21 -7.39 4.45
C LYS A 37 -16.18 -6.04 3.72
N ARG A 38 -15.40 -5.07 4.23
CA ARG A 38 -15.29 -3.72 3.63
C ARG A 38 -14.79 -3.77 2.19
N TYR A 39 -13.76 -4.58 1.92
CA TYR A 39 -13.12 -4.66 0.61
C TYR A 39 -13.54 -5.86 -0.25
N ARG A 40 -14.59 -6.58 0.16
CA ARG A 40 -15.16 -7.76 -0.53
C ARG A 40 -14.12 -8.84 -0.84
N VAL A 41 -13.16 -9.04 0.06
CA VAL A 41 -12.16 -10.10 -0.04
C VAL A 41 -12.81 -11.42 0.36
N ARG A 42 -12.64 -12.45 -0.48
CA ARG A 42 -13.14 -13.81 -0.20
C ARG A 42 -12.08 -14.64 0.50
N GLY A 43 -12.52 -15.45 1.46
CA GLY A 43 -11.66 -16.38 2.18
C GLY A 43 -10.96 -15.77 3.40
N THR A 44 -10.30 -16.64 4.14
CA THR A 44 -9.49 -16.30 5.32
C THR A 44 -8.04 -16.69 5.03
N PRO A 45 -7.08 -15.76 5.14
CA PRO A 45 -5.68 -16.07 4.92
C PRO A 45 -5.20 -17.07 5.98
N ALA A 46 -4.47 -18.10 5.53
CA ALA A 46 -3.94 -19.13 6.42
C ALA A 46 -2.74 -18.65 7.26
N ALA A 47 -2.06 -17.59 6.82
CA ALA A 47 -0.88 -17.04 7.47
C ALA A 47 -0.87 -15.50 7.43
N ASP A 48 -0.15 -14.91 8.38
CA ASP A 48 0.02 -13.46 8.50
C ASP A 48 0.62 -12.83 7.25
N HIS A 49 1.60 -13.48 6.63
CA HIS A 49 2.20 -13.00 5.38
C HIS A 49 1.19 -12.95 4.22
N THR A 50 0.30 -13.95 4.13
CA THR A 50 -0.78 -13.95 3.13
C THR A 50 -1.76 -12.81 3.37
N ARG A 51 -2.14 -12.58 4.65
CA ARG A 51 -3.00 -11.45 5.04
C ARG A 51 -2.36 -10.13 4.62
N ASP A 52 -1.10 -9.94 4.99
CA ASP A 52 -0.36 -8.71 4.76
C ASP A 52 -0.16 -8.43 3.26
N ALA A 53 0.09 -9.47 2.45
CA ALA A 53 0.13 -9.36 0.99
C ALA A 53 -1.23 -8.96 0.39
N ILE A 54 -2.34 -9.51 0.89
CA ILE A 54 -3.68 -9.10 0.43
C ILE A 54 -3.95 -7.63 0.79
N ILE A 55 -3.62 -7.21 2.03
CA ILE A 55 -3.78 -5.82 2.45
C ILE A 55 -2.96 -4.89 1.55
N ALA A 56 -1.73 -5.27 1.22
CA ALA A 56 -0.88 -4.51 0.30
C ALA A 56 -1.49 -4.40 -1.10
N ALA A 57 -2.03 -5.50 -1.64
CA ALA A 57 -2.71 -5.50 -2.93
C ALA A 57 -3.96 -4.59 -2.92
N ILE A 58 -4.72 -4.57 -1.82
CA ILE A 58 -5.85 -3.64 -1.65
C ILE A 58 -5.35 -2.19 -1.62
N ALA A 59 -4.30 -1.88 -0.87
CA ALA A 59 -3.74 -0.53 -0.82
C ALA A 59 -3.32 -0.04 -2.22
N ALA A 60 -2.60 -0.88 -2.97
CA ALA A 60 -2.26 -0.59 -4.36
C ALA A 60 -3.50 -0.34 -5.22
N ARG A 61 -4.52 -1.22 -5.13
CA ARG A 61 -5.76 -1.08 -5.90
C ARG A 61 -6.54 0.20 -5.55
N GLU A 62 -6.66 0.54 -4.27
CA GLU A 62 -7.40 1.71 -3.84
C GLU A 62 -6.67 3.01 -4.16
N GLY A 63 -5.36 3.04 -3.95
CA GLY A 63 -4.51 4.18 -4.24
C GLY A 63 -4.39 4.50 -5.72
N VAL A 64 -4.01 3.51 -6.54
CA VAL A 64 -3.84 3.69 -7.98
C VAL A 64 -5.15 4.05 -8.68
N CYS A 65 -6.30 3.56 -8.18
CA CYS A 65 -7.61 3.94 -8.70
C CYS A 65 -8.14 5.28 -8.14
N GLY A 66 -7.37 6.01 -7.33
CA GLY A 66 -7.78 7.29 -6.76
C GLY A 66 -8.92 7.21 -5.73
N ARG A 67 -9.20 6.02 -5.18
CA ARG A 67 -10.22 5.85 -4.11
C ARG A 67 -9.67 6.23 -2.74
N TRP A 68 -8.36 6.19 -2.57
CA TRP A 68 -7.66 6.73 -1.40
C TRP A 68 -6.99 8.03 -1.82
N PRO A 69 -7.47 9.18 -1.30
CA PRO A 69 -7.07 10.48 -1.82
C PRO A 69 -5.69 10.93 -1.33
N HIS A 70 -5.15 10.30 -0.28
CA HIS A 70 -3.89 10.71 0.32
C HIS A 70 -2.73 9.86 -0.19
N ASP A 71 -1.63 10.53 -0.53
CA ASP A 71 -0.32 9.93 -0.74
C ASP A 71 0.64 10.49 0.31
N LEU A 72 1.00 9.70 1.31
CA LEU A 72 1.88 10.14 2.39
C LEU A 72 3.31 10.41 1.88
N ALA A 73 3.68 9.92 0.70
CA ALA A 73 4.94 10.27 0.05
C ALA A 73 5.01 11.75 -0.36
N SER A 74 3.87 12.45 -0.44
CA SER A 74 3.82 13.87 -0.82
C SER A 74 4.30 14.84 0.27
N THR A 75 4.35 14.39 1.52
CA THR A 75 4.80 15.18 2.66
C THR A 75 5.95 14.49 3.36
N ARG A 76 7.05 15.21 3.64
CA ARG A 76 8.21 14.67 4.35
C ARG A 76 8.74 15.64 5.39
N LEU A 77 9.34 15.11 6.44
CA LEU A 77 10.08 15.87 7.44
C LEU A 77 11.50 16.18 6.96
N LEU A 78 12.11 17.16 7.62
CA LEU A 78 13.50 17.53 7.35
C LEU A 78 14.43 16.37 7.73
N GLY A 79 15.18 15.86 6.77
CA GLY A 79 16.10 14.72 6.95
C GLY A 79 15.56 13.37 6.49
N GLU A 80 14.28 13.27 6.13
CA GLU A 80 13.74 12.07 5.49
C GLU A 80 14.17 11.96 4.02
N GLN A 81 14.45 10.73 3.59
CA GLN A 81 14.70 10.42 2.19
C GLN A 81 13.46 10.75 1.36
N ASP A 82 13.65 11.34 0.19
CA ASP A 82 12.53 11.68 -0.70
C ASP A 82 12.04 10.42 -1.45
N PRO A 83 10.85 9.89 -1.12
CA PRO A 83 10.31 8.69 -1.76
C PRO A 83 9.97 8.90 -3.26
N LEU A 84 9.87 10.16 -3.70
CA LEU A 84 9.57 10.54 -5.07
C LEU A 84 10.83 10.82 -5.92
N ALA A 85 12.02 10.92 -5.30
CA ALA A 85 13.26 11.25 -6.02
C ALA A 85 14.45 10.32 -5.77
N TYR A 86 14.38 9.36 -4.85
CA TYR A 86 15.48 8.42 -4.60
C TYR A 86 15.62 7.30 -5.66
N TRP A 87 16.65 6.47 -5.57
CA TRP A 87 17.00 5.48 -6.61
C TRP A 87 15.93 4.39 -6.91
N LEU A 88 14.91 4.20 -6.06
CA LEU A 88 13.77 3.31 -6.35
C LEU A 88 12.47 4.08 -6.67
N ALA A 89 12.53 5.41 -6.70
CA ALA A 89 11.41 6.31 -6.92
C ALA A 89 10.79 6.19 -8.33
N PRO A 90 9.55 6.68 -8.53
CA PRO A 90 8.62 7.18 -7.50
C PRO A 90 7.95 6.07 -6.70
N VAL A 91 8.06 6.11 -5.37
CA VAL A 91 7.32 5.22 -4.46
C VAL A 91 6.20 6.00 -3.81
N HIS A 92 4.97 5.55 -4.02
CA HIS A 92 3.79 6.14 -3.39
C HIS A 92 3.48 5.45 -2.06
N TYR A 93 2.81 6.16 -1.16
CA TYR A 93 2.27 5.60 0.08
C TYR A 93 0.81 6.01 0.19
N TYR A 94 -0.08 5.24 -0.45
CA TYR A 94 -1.50 5.56 -0.48
C TYR A 94 -2.19 5.32 0.87
N TRP A 95 -3.08 6.23 1.27
CA TRP A 95 -3.76 6.18 2.55
C TRP A 95 -5.24 6.56 2.47
N PRO A 96 -6.14 5.80 3.13
CA PRO A 96 -7.58 6.09 3.11
C PRO A 96 -7.93 7.35 3.90
N GLU A 97 -9.01 8.01 3.49
CA GLU A 97 -9.77 8.92 4.33
C GLU A 97 -10.73 8.08 5.21
N LEU A 98 -10.80 8.38 6.51
CA LEU A 98 -11.50 7.56 7.50
C LEU A 98 -12.90 8.07 7.82
#